data_AF-M5FQL3-F1
#
_entry.id   AF-M5FQL3-F1
#
_cell.length_a   1.000
_cell.length_b   1.000
_cell.length_c   1.000
_cell.angle_alpha   90.00
_cell.angle_beta   90.00
_cell.angle_gamma   90.00
#
_symmetry.space_group_name_H-M   'P 1'
#
loop_
_entity.id
_entity.type
_entity.pdbx_description
1 polymer ?
#
loop_
_entity_poly.entity_id
_entity_poly.type
_entity_poly.pdbx_seq_one_letter_code
_entity_poly.pdbx_strand_id
1 'polypeptide(L)'
;MYIKDEEFRSWLVEERFLNPEILSKENTKKEFGRFMEDYNTGTLPHEKYYNFRAYEHRMNALRAGETLPDQGTYDPEKDLADMRASRKKPEKDKESFLSVAELRELQKVERERTQIGKMKSMGLEVKPSMGVRMDTVPQSQFDEQ
;
A
#
# COMPACT_ATOMS: atom_id res chain seq x y z
N MET A 1 -10.43 -16.24 -8.20
CA MET A 1 -9.98 -15.44 -9.34
C MET A 1 -8.55 -15.03 -9.04
N TYR A 2 -7.60 -15.41 -9.88
CA TYR A 2 -6.18 -15.17 -9.61
C TYR A 2 -5.83 -13.69 -9.87
N ILE A 3 -4.89 -13.13 -9.10
CA ILE A 3 -4.44 -11.73 -9.27
C ILE A 3 -3.85 -11.48 -10.67
N LYS A 4 -3.36 -12.55 -11.32
CA LYS A 4 -2.68 -12.54 -12.63
C LYS A 4 -3.46 -13.23 -13.75
N ASP A 5 -4.78 -13.34 -13.59
CA ASP A 5 -5.63 -14.09 -14.52
C ASP A 5 -5.68 -13.41 -15.91
N GLU A 6 -5.65 -12.09 -15.94
CA GLU A 6 -5.67 -11.31 -17.19
C GLU A 6 -4.36 -11.46 -17.98
N GLU A 7 -3.21 -11.33 -17.30
CA GLU A 7 -1.88 -11.57 -17.89
C GLU A 7 -1.76 -12.98 -18.45
N PHE A 8 -2.23 -13.98 -17.69
CA PHE A 8 -2.17 -15.38 -18.08
C PHE A 8 -3.05 -15.67 -19.30
N ARG A 9 -4.26 -15.10 -19.38
CA ARG A 9 -5.16 -15.27 -20.53
C ARG A 9 -4.57 -14.64 -21.80
N SER A 10 -3.96 -13.47 -21.71
CA SER A 10 -3.29 -12.83 -22.86
C SER A 10 -2.09 -13.66 -23.32
N TRP A 11 -1.27 -14.17 -22.40
CA TRP A 11 -0.14 -15.05 -22.72
C TRP A 11 -0.58 -16.36 -23.40
N LEU A 12 -1.67 -16.98 -22.93
CA LEU A 12 -2.22 -18.19 -23.55
C LEU A 12 -2.63 -17.98 -25.01
N VAL A 13 -3.25 -16.84 -25.32
CA VAL A 13 -3.72 -16.52 -26.67
C VAL A 13 -2.54 -16.16 -27.59
N GLU A 14 -1.59 -15.38 -27.11
CA GLU A 14 -0.53 -14.82 -27.96
C GLU A 14 0.67 -15.76 -28.12
N GLU A 15 1.15 -16.40 -27.04
CA GLU A 15 2.33 -17.28 -27.11
C GLU A 15 1.95 -18.73 -27.39
N ARG A 16 0.89 -19.21 -26.74
CA ARG A 16 0.48 -20.62 -26.84
C ARG A 16 -0.57 -20.85 -27.93
N PHE A 17 -1.16 -19.79 -28.49
CA PHE A 17 -2.26 -19.86 -29.46
C PHE A 17 -3.43 -20.74 -28.99
N LEU A 18 -3.64 -20.79 -27.66
CA LEU A 18 -4.69 -21.58 -27.02
C LEU A 18 -5.83 -20.66 -26.61
N ASN A 19 -7.05 -21.01 -27.02
CA ASN A 19 -8.23 -20.28 -26.59
C ASN A 19 -8.57 -20.66 -25.13
N PRO A 20 -8.59 -19.68 -24.20
CA PRO A 20 -8.84 -19.94 -22.78
C PRO A 20 -10.21 -20.56 -22.51
N GLU A 21 -11.19 -20.31 -23.39
CA GLU A 21 -12.56 -20.83 -23.29
C GLU A 21 -12.69 -22.32 -23.69
N ILE A 22 -11.70 -22.88 -24.39
CA ILE A 22 -11.72 -24.28 -24.87
C ILE A 22 -10.88 -25.19 -23.94
N LEU A 23 -10.10 -24.59 -23.03
CA LEU A 23 -9.12 -25.31 -22.24
C LEU A 23 -9.75 -26.00 -21.02
N SER A 24 -9.50 -27.30 -20.87
CA SER A 24 -9.88 -28.04 -19.65
C SER A 24 -9.18 -27.47 -18.42
N LYS A 25 -9.81 -27.55 -17.25
CA LYS A 25 -9.26 -27.06 -15.97
C LYS A 25 -7.88 -27.65 -15.65
N GLU A 26 -7.64 -28.92 -16.01
CA GLU A 26 -6.35 -29.58 -15.77
C GLU A 26 -5.23 -29.02 -16.65
N ASN A 27 -5.52 -28.80 -17.94
CA ASN A 27 -4.57 -28.22 -18.88
C ASN A 27 -4.27 -26.76 -18.52
N THR A 28 -5.30 -26.01 -18.11
CA THR A 28 -5.15 -24.63 -17.61
C THR A 28 -4.16 -24.57 -16.45
N LYS A 29 -4.24 -25.50 -15.49
CA LYS A 29 -3.32 -25.54 -14.35
C LYS A 29 -1.88 -25.88 -14.75
N LYS A 30 -1.69 -26.77 -15.73
CA LYS A 30 -0.36 -27.10 -16.28
C LYS A 30 0.29 -25.89 -16.96
N GLU A 31 -0.48 -25.20 -17.80
CA GLU A 31 -0.01 -24.00 -18.48
C GLU A 31 0.23 -22.84 -17.51
N PHE A 32 -0.62 -22.70 -16.49
CA PHE A 32 -0.42 -21.71 -15.43
C PHE A 32 0.87 -21.95 -14.65
N GLY A 33 1.24 -23.22 -14.42
CA GLY A 33 2.52 -23.57 -13.80
C GLY A 33 3.72 -23.07 -14.61
N ARG A 34 3.69 -23.24 -15.93
CA ARG A 34 4.75 -22.74 -16.83
C ARG A 34 4.79 -21.21 -16.88
N PHE A 35 3.63 -20.57 -17.00
CA PHE A 35 3.53 -19.12 -16.97
C PHE A 35 4.10 -18.54 -15.67
N MET A 36 3.79 -19.15 -14.52
CA MET A 36 4.33 -18.72 -13.23
C MET A 36 5.83 -18.97 -13.12
N GLU A 37 6.34 -20.07 -13.68
CA GLU A 37 7.77 -20.32 -13.79
C GLU A 37 8.45 -19.18 -14.55
N ASP A 38 8.01 -18.91 -15.78
CA ASP A 38 8.55 -17.86 -16.64
C ASP A 38 8.41 -16.45 -16.03
N TYR A 39 7.30 -16.20 -15.34
CA TYR A 39 7.07 -14.94 -14.62
C TYR A 39 8.07 -14.75 -13.47
N ASN A 40 8.34 -15.81 -12.71
CA ASN A 40 9.26 -15.76 -11.58
C ASN A 40 10.73 -15.71 -12.02
N THR A 41 11.07 -16.35 -13.15
CA THR A 41 12.42 -16.34 -13.72
C THR A 41 12.70 -15.13 -14.58
N GLY A 42 11.69 -14.31 -14.88
CA GLY A 42 11.88 -13.13 -15.72
C GLY A 42 12.10 -13.48 -17.20
N THR A 43 11.66 -14.67 -17.64
CA THR A 43 11.90 -15.19 -19.00
C THR A 43 10.72 -15.00 -19.95
N LEU A 44 9.66 -14.31 -19.53
CA LEU A 44 8.54 -14.01 -20.41
C LEU A 44 8.98 -13.11 -21.59
N PRO A 45 8.50 -13.35 -22.83
CA PRO A 45 8.98 -12.67 -24.03
C PRO A 45 8.77 -11.16 -24.07
N HIS A 46 7.75 -10.65 -23.36
CA HIS A 46 7.36 -9.24 -23.43
C HIS A 46 6.92 -8.70 -22.06
N GLU A 47 7.20 -7.42 -21.80
CA GLU A 47 6.91 -6.74 -20.53
C GLU A 47 5.41 -6.77 -20.17
N LYS A 48 4.55 -6.77 -21.20
CA LYS A 48 3.07 -6.80 -21.05
C LYS A 48 2.56 -7.95 -20.19
N TYR A 49 3.27 -9.08 -20.14
CA TYR A 49 2.85 -10.25 -19.36
C TYR A 49 3.19 -10.11 -17.86
N TYR A 50 4.04 -9.15 -17.48
CA TYR A 50 4.30 -8.85 -16.07
C TYR A 50 3.26 -7.90 -15.48
N ASN A 51 2.82 -6.93 -16.29
CA ASN A 51 1.79 -5.97 -15.90
C ASN A 51 0.96 -5.54 -17.11
N PHE A 52 -0.11 -6.29 -17.38
CA PHE A 52 -0.96 -6.05 -18.53
C PHE A 52 -1.66 -4.70 -18.44
N ARG A 53 -2.18 -4.34 -17.26
CA ARG A 53 -2.89 -3.07 -17.03
C ARG A 53 -2.01 -1.84 -17.27
N ALA A 54 -0.77 -1.86 -16.80
CA ALA A 54 0.17 -0.76 -17.05
C ALA A 54 0.53 -0.67 -18.54
N TYR A 55 0.69 -1.81 -19.21
CA TYR A 55 0.93 -1.83 -20.65
C TYR A 55 -0.25 -1.27 -21.45
N GLU A 56 -1.47 -1.71 -21.18
CA GLU A 56 -2.68 -1.19 -21.84
C GLU A 56 -2.87 0.30 -21.58
N HIS A 57 -2.67 0.76 -20.35
CA HIS A 57 -2.75 2.18 -20.03
C HIS A 57 -1.75 2.99 -20.87
N ARG A 58 -0.49 2.51 -20.99
CA ARG A 58 0.51 3.14 -21.85
C ARG A 58 0.07 3.13 -23.32
N MET A 59 -0.39 2.00 -23.85
CA MET A 59 -0.83 1.93 -25.24
C MET A 59 -2.06 2.80 -25.53
N ASN A 60 -3.00 2.89 -24.59
CA ASN A 60 -4.18 3.74 -24.70
C ASN A 60 -3.80 5.23 -24.63
N ALA A 61 -2.90 5.63 -23.73
CA ALA A 61 -2.37 6.99 -23.68
C ALA A 61 -1.67 7.36 -24.99
N LEU A 62 -0.84 6.46 -25.52
CA LEU A 62 -0.16 6.67 -26.80
C LEU A 62 -1.17 6.81 -27.97
N ARG A 63 -2.21 5.97 -28.00
CA ARG A 63 -3.28 6.04 -29.01
C ARG A 63 -4.13 7.31 -28.88
N ALA A 64 -4.31 7.80 -27.65
CA ALA A 64 -5.00 9.05 -27.36
C ALA A 64 -4.15 10.30 -27.70
N GLY A 65 -2.89 10.11 -28.11
CA GLY A 65 -1.96 11.20 -28.43
C GLY A 65 -1.36 11.88 -27.20
N GLU A 66 -1.48 11.28 -26.03
CA GLU A 66 -0.85 11.77 -24.80
C GLU A 66 0.63 11.34 -24.77
N THR A 67 1.51 12.25 -24.37
CA THR A 67 2.94 11.94 -24.22
C THR A 67 3.13 11.02 -23.02
N LEU A 68 3.62 9.81 -23.26
CA LEU A 68 3.97 8.89 -22.19
C LEU A 68 4.98 9.55 -21.24
N PRO A 69 4.81 9.42 -19.91
CA PRO A 69 5.83 9.87 -18.97
C PRO A 69 7.11 9.07 -19.25
N ASP A 70 8.18 9.77 -19.62
CA ASP A 70 9.50 9.18 -19.86
C ASP A 70 9.93 8.38 -18.63
N GLN A 71 9.96 7.05 -18.77
CA GLN A 71 10.36 6.13 -17.69
C GLN A 71 11.89 6.02 -17.60
N GLY A 72 12.64 6.57 -18.57
CA GLY A 72 14.09 6.40 -18.66
C GLY A 72 14.90 7.45 -17.92
N THR A 73 14.34 8.64 -17.69
CA THR A 73 15.05 9.75 -17.03
C THR A 73 14.64 9.90 -15.58
N TYR A 74 15.56 9.62 -14.66
CA TYR A 74 15.38 9.91 -13.24
C TYR A 74 15.34 11.43 -13.02
N ASP A 75 14.20 11.93 -12.54
CA ASP A 75 14.02 13.32 -12.12
C ASP A 75 14.15 13.42 -10.59
N PRO A 76 15.26 13.96 -10.05
CA PRO A 76 15.47 14.07 -8.61
C PRO A 76 14.46 15.00 -7.92
N GLU A 77 13.90 16.00 -8.63
CA GLU A 77 12.95 16.92 -8.02
C GLU A 77 11.60 16.24 -7.76
N LYS A 78 11.14 15.44 -8.71
CA LYS A 78 9.91 14.65 -8.59
C LYS A 78 10.01 13.60 -7.49
N ASP A 79 11.13 12.88 -7.41
CA ASP A 79 11.36 11.90 -6.35
C ASP A 79 11.33 12.54 -4.95
N LEU A 80 11.96 13.73 -4.82
CA LEU A 80 11.96 14.47 -3.56
C LEU A 80 10.57 15.03 -3.21
N ALA A 81 9.76 15.40 -4.20
CA ALA A 81 8.36 15.78 -4.00
C ALA A 81 7.49 14.59 -3.55
N ASP A 82 7.66 13.42 -4.15
CA ASP A 82 6.95 12.19 -3.78
C ASP A 82 7.30 11.73 -2.36
N MET A 83 8.58 11.84 -1.96
CA MET A 83 9.04 11.60 -0.58
C MET A 83 8.44 12.58 0.43
N ARG A 84 8.25 13.84 0.04
CA ARG A 84 7.57 14.83 0.89
C ARG A 84 6.07 14.54 0.97
N ALA A 85 5.44 14.11 -0.13
CA ALA A 85 4.03 13.78 -0.19
C ALA A 85 3.69 12.52 0.63
N SER A 86 4.54 11.49 0.58
CA SER A 86 4.35 10.26 1.37
C SER A 86 4.36 10.53 2.87
N ARG A 87 5.24 11.43 3.35
CA ARG A 87 5.27 11.89 4.74
C ARG A 87 4.04 12.70 5.17
N LYS A 88 3.32 13.29 4.22
CA LYS A 88 2.13 14.11 4.48
C LYS A 88 0.82 13.33 4.41
N LYS A 89 0.84 12.07 3.95
CA LYS A 89 -0.39 11.26 3.92
C LYS A 89 -0.86 11.02 5.36
N PRO A 90 -2.05 11.52 5.76
CA PRO A 90 -2.61 11.17 7.05
C PRO A 90 -2.80 9.65 7.09
N GLU A 91 -2.43 9.00 8.20
CA GLU A 91 -2.78 7.60 8.39
C GLU A 91 -4.29 7.46 8.19
N LYS A 92 -4.72 6.55 7.30
CA LYS A 92 -6.15 6.23 7.17
C LYS A 92 -6.68 5.87 8.55
N ASP A 93 -7.76 6.53 8.96
CA ASP A 93 -8.40 6.36 10.25
C ASP A 93 -8.60 4.88 10.54
N LYS A 94 -7.78 4.35 11.44
CA LYS A 94 -8.01 3.03 12.04
C LYS A 94 -9.20 3.24 12.97
N GLU A 95 -10.24 2.42 12.84
CA GLU A 95 -11.40 2.45 13.75
C GLU A 95 -10.88 2.38 15.19
N SER A 96 -10.93 3.50 15.90
CA SER A 96 -10.46 3.58 17.27
C SER A 96 -11.61 3.25 18.18
N PHE A 97 -11.40 2.32 19.12
CA PHE A 97 -12.37 1.96 20.15
C PHE A 97 -12.59 3.06 21.20
N LEU A 98 -11.94 4.22 21.08
CA LEU A 98 -11.99 5.32 22.03
C LEU A 98 -13.03 6.36 21.63
N SER A 99 -13.75 6.90 22.60
CA SER A 99 -14.66 8.00 22.41
C SER A 99 -13.92 9.28 21.97
N VAL A 100 -14.63 10.19 21.32
CA VAL A 100 -14.08 11.47 20.84
C VAL A 100 -13.46 12.30 21.97
N ALA A 101 -13.97 12.18 23.20
CA ALA A 101 -13.42 12.85 24.37
C ALA A 101 -12.06 12.28 24.78
N GLU A 102 -11.94 10.95 24.81
CA GLU A 102 -10.70 10.24 25.15
C GLU A 102 -9.62 10.46 24.07
N LEU A 103 -10.01 10.55 22.81
CA LEU A 103 -9.09 10.87 21.71
C LEU A 103 -8.51 12.29 21.83
N ARG A 104 -9.31 13.27 22.25
CA ARG A 104 -8.82 14.64 22.49
C ARG A 104 -7.88 14.71 23.68
N GLU A 105 -8.14 13.95 24.73
CA GLU A 105 -7.23 13.86 25.87
C GLU A 105 -5.91 13.20 25.47
N LEU A 106 -5.97 12.13 24.67
CA LEU A 106 -4.78 11.46 24.13
C LEU A 106 -3.94 12.40 23.26
N GLN A 107 -4.58 13.18 22.37
CA GLN A 107 -3.89 14.21 21.58
C GLN A 107 -3.24 15.29 22.46
N LYS A 108 -3.87 15.67 23.57
CA LYS A 108 -3.30 16.63 24.52
C LYS A 108 -2.05 16.07 25.20
N VAL A 109 -2.13 14.83 25.69
CA VAL A 109 -1.00 14.12 26.33
C VAL A 109 0.17 13.94 25.37
N GLU A 110 -0.08 13.62 24.11
CA GLU A 110 0.97 13.46 23.09
C GLU A 110 1.72 14.78 22.84
N ARG A 111 0.98 15.90 22.75
CA ARG A 111 1.57 17.23 22.62
C ARG A 111 2.42 17.60 23.83
N GLU A 112 1.91 17.34 25.04
CA GLU A 112 2.64 17.54 26.28
C GLU A 112 3.93 16.71 26.29
N ARG A 113 3.88 15.41 25.94
CA ARG A 113 5.08 14.55 25.85
C ARG A 113 6.11 15.06 24.84
N THR A 114 5.65 15.55 23.70
CA THR A 114 6.53 16.14 22.68
C THR A 114 7.22 17.40 23.22
N GLN A 115 6.50 18.22 23.97
CA GLN A 115 7.03 19.41 24.63
C GLN A 115 8.01 19.05 25.75
N ILE A 116 7.72 18.01 26.54
CA ILE A 116 8.61 17.47 27.56
C ILE A 116 9.91 16.99 26.93
N GLY A 117 9.85 16.24 25.83
CA GLY A 117 11.03 15.79 25.11
C GLY A 117 11.92 16.97 24.67
N LYS A 118 11.29 18.04 24.17
CA LYS A 118 11.98 19.29 23.83
C LYS A 118 12.56 19.98 25.07
N MET A 119 11.81 20.13 26.14
CA MET A 119 12.27 20.76 27.40
C MET A 119 13.44 19.99 28.02
N LYS A 120 13.36 18.66 28.05
CA LYS A 120 14.45 17.79 28.52
C LYS A 120 15.69 17.91 27.64
N SER A 121 15.52 17.99 26.32
CA SER A 121 16.65 18.24 25.40
C SER A 121 17.30 19.62 25.60
N MET A 122 16.53 20.60 26.08
CA MET A 122 17.01 21.94 26.43
C MET A 122 17.50 22.05 27.89
N GLY A 123 17.51 20.94 28.65
CA GLY A 123 17.98 20.92 30.04
C GLY A 123 17.04 21.55 31.06
N LEU A 124 15.76 21.77 30.72
CA LEU A 124 14.75 22.30 31.65
C LEU A 124 14.15 21.16 32.49
N GLU A 125 13.89 21.44 33.77
CA GLU A 125 13.22 20.50 34.68
C GLU A 125 11.73 20.37 34.34
N VAL A 126 11.24 19.13 34.26
CA VAL A 126 9.86 18.81 33.91
C VAL A 126 9.16 18.15 35.09
N LYS A 127 7.93 18.57 35.39
CA LYS A 127 7.11 17.96 36.44
C LYS A 127 6.75 16.50 36.09
N PRO A 128 6.87 15.53 37.02
CA PRO A 128 6.56 14.12 36.76
C PRO A 128 5.11 13.83 36.35
N SER A 129 4.17 14.73 36.65
CA SER A 129 2.74 14.59 36.32
C SER A 129 2.36 15.07 34.92
N MET A 130 3.28 15.71 34.19
CA MET A 130 3.01 16.23 32.84
C MET A 130 3.12 15.09 31.81
N GLY A 131 2.18 15.00 30.85
CA GLY A 131 2.20 13.96 29.81
C GLY A 131 1.80 12.55 30.27
N VAL A 132 1.01 12.43 31.35
CA VAL A 132 0.47 11.16 31.88
C VAL A 132 -1.06 11.21 31.86
N ARG A 133 -1.72 10.20 31.29
CA ARG A 133 -3.17 9.99 31.40
C ARG A 133 -3.42 9.12 32.64
N MET A 134 -4.35 9.53 33.51
CA MET A 134 -4.82 8.69 34.59
C MET A 134 -5.97 7.85 34.04
N ASP A 135 -5.75 6.55 33.82
CA ASP A 135 -6.83 5.67 33.39
C ASP A 135 -7.78 5.49 34.58
N THR A 136 -8.98 6.06 34.50
CA THR A 136 -10.09 5.59 35.33
C THR A 136 -10.52 4.25 34.75
N VAL A 137 -10.16 3.16 35.45
CA VAL A 137 -10.59 1.80 35.10
C VAL A 137 -12.11 1.82 34.83
N PRO A 138 -12.56 1.41 33.64
CA PRO A 138 -13.99 1.35 33.35
C PRO A 138 -14.64 0.36 34.32
N GLN A 139 -15.60 0.85 35.10
CA GLN A 139 -16.33 0.12 36.14
C GLN A 139 -17.19 -1.05 35.62
N SER A 140 -17.14 -1.37 34.33
CA SER A 140 -18.04 -2.32 33.66
C SER A 140 -17.57 -3.78 33.68
N GLN A 141 -16.67 -4.17 34.59
CA GLN A 141 -16.23 -5.58 34.76
C GLN A 141 -16.41 -6.14 36.17
N PHE A 142 -17.27 -5.54 37.01
CA PHE A 142 -17.56 -6.07 38.35
C PHE A 142 -19.02 -6.50 38.58
N ASP A 143 -19.89 -6.43 37.57
CA ASP A 143 -21.27 -6.93 37.65
C ASP A 143 -21.48 -8.13 36.73
N GLU A 144 -20.92 -9.28 37.09
CA GLU A 144 -21.44 -10.60 36.72
C GLU A 144 -21.12 -11.56 37.87
N GLN A 145 -22.15 -11.83 38.69
CA GLN A 145 -22.19 -12.89 39.71
C GLN A 145 -22.34 -14.26 39.06
#